data_AF-A0A8X6S3W4-F1
#
_entry.id   AF-A0A8X6S3W4-F1
#
_cell.length_a   1.000
_cell.length_b   1.000
_cell.length_c   1.000
_cell.angle_alpha   90.00
_cell.angle_beta   90.00
_cell.angle_gamma   90.00
#
_symmetry.space_group_name_H-M   'P 1'
#
loop_
_entity.id
_entity.type
_entity.pdbx_description
1 polymer ?
#
loop_
_entity_poly.entity_id
_entity_poly.type
_entity_poly.pdbx_seq_one_letter_code
_entity_poly.pdbx_strand_id
1 'polypeptide(L)'
;MEGENPTKINLLDSIHFITAAWDEIDPLIIKNCFRMAAFKFSDKPNTINNIISNITETEEILQNFPDYAAVDDALITSSTRTLCDIIADSLSLTTSDPVGSEREKSDSEEEDDHLPTPSVSAGLQIMGELRKLISTMENAEDMLTYVNRIDNFLSTHTTKNLKQSTLDMFLSGQ
;
A
#
# COMPACT_ATOMS: atom_id res chain seq x y z
N MET A 1 37.61 15.17 -20.63
CA MET A 1 37.03 14.69 -19.36
C MET A 1 36.56 13.28 -19.63
N GLU A 2 37.44 12.30 -19.41
CA GLU A 2 37.12 10.89 -19.61
C GLU A 2 36.12 10.44 -18.55
N GLY A 3 35.04 9.79 -18.99
CA GLY A 3 34.08 9.16 -18.10
C GLY A 3 34.72 7.95 -17.42
N GLU A 4 34.69 7.94 -16.09
CA GLU A 4 35.06 6.76 -15.32
C GLU A 4 34.17 5.58 -15.73
N ASN A 5 34.80 4.50 -16.20
CA ASN A 5 34.13 3.22 -16.38
C ASN A 5 33.64 2.71 -15.02
N PRO A 6 32.46 2.05 -14.94
CA PRO A 6 32.04 1.41 -13.70
C PRO A 6 33.10 0.38 -13.30
N THR A 7 33.71 0.58 -12.14
CA THR A 7 34.71 -0.32 -11.56
C THR A 7 34.11 -1.71 -11.50
N LYS A 8 34.65 -2.64 -12.29
CA LYS A 8 34.26 -4.05 -12.24
C LYS A 8 34.67 -4.59 -10.87
N ILE A 9 33.71 -4.67 -9.95
CA ILE A 9 33.90 -5.22 -8.62
C ILE A 9 34.19 -6.72 -8.78
N ASN A 10 35.34 -7.18 -8.26
CA ASN A 10 35.67 -8.60 -8.26
C ASN A 10 35.06 -9.30 -7.02
N LEU A 11 35.09 -10.64 -6.99
CA LEU A 11 34.50 -11.41 -5.89
C LEU A 11 35.12 -11.06 -4.53
N LEU A 12 36.43 -10.85 -4.47
CA LEU A 12 37.14 -10.51 -3.25
C LEU A 12 36.76 -9.11 -2.76
N ASP A 13 36.65 -8.15 -3.67
CA ASP A 13 36.18 -6.79 -3.37
C ASP A 13 34.74 -6.83 -2.82
N SER A 14 33.88 -7.69 -3.39
CA SER A 14 32.49 -7.86 -2.94
C SER A 14 32.44 -8.39 -1.50
N ILE A 15 33.27 -9.37 -1.17
CA ILE A 15 33.38 -9.90 0.20
C ILE A 15 33.82 -8.80 1.15
N HIS A 16 34.85 -8.03 0.78
CA HIS A 16 35.32 -6.92 1.61
C HIS A 16 34.26 -5.84 1.81
N PHE A 17 33.48 -5.50 0.77
CA PHE A 17 32.39 -4.54 0.90
C PHE A 17 31.27 -5.05 1.82
N ILE A 18 30.88 -6.31 1.70
CA ILE A 18 29.86 -6.90 2.57
C ILE A 18 30.34 -6.88 4.03
N THR A 19 31.58 -7.28 4.29
CA THR A 19 32.15 -7.26 5.65
C THR A 19 32.18 -5.85 6.21
N ALA A 20 32.70 -4.88 5.44
CA ALA A 20 32.77 -3.49 5.88
C ALA A 20 31.39 -2.90 6.15
N ALA A 21 30.42 -3.15 5.27
CA ALA A 21 29.05 -2.72 5.46
C ALA A 21 28.42 -3.37 6.70
N TRP A 22 28.70 -4.65 6.96
CA TRP A 22 28.18 -5.36 8.12
C TRP A 22 28.70 -4.79 9.44
N ASP A 23 29.98 -4.41 9.49
CA ASP A 23 30.61 -3.79 10.65
C ASP A 23 30.09 -2.36 10.91
N GLU A 24 29.60 -1.68 9.88
CA GLU A 24 29.07 -0.30 9.96
C GLU A 24 27.59 -0.24 10.35
N ILE A 25 26.85 -1.36 10.33
CA ILE A 25 25.43 -1.39 10.69
C ILE A 25 25.25 -1.15 12.19
N ASP A 26 24.54 -0.07 12.52
CA ASP A 26 24.12 0.22 13.90
C ASP A 26 23.08 -0.83 14.39
N PRO A 27 23.27 -1.43 15.59
CA PRO A 27 22.27 -2.28 16.24
C PRO A 27 20.85 -1.69 16.28
N LEU A 28 20.71 -0.36 16.32
CA LEU A 28 19.42 0.32 16.26
C LEU A 28 18.70 0.11 14.92
N ILE A 29 19.44 0.06 13.80
CA ILE A 29 18.89 -0.21 12.48
C ILE A 29 18.33 -1.63 12.45
N ILE A 30 19.09 -2.61 12.95
CA ILE A 30 18.66 -4.00 13.09
C ILE A 30 17.37 -4.09 13.90
N LYS A 31 17.34 -3.44 15.08
CA LYS A 31 16.15 -3.37 15.93
C LYS A 31 14.93 -2.79 15.21
N ASN A 32 15.12 -1.72 14.44
CA ASN A 32 14.05 -1.08 13.68
C ASN A 32 13.51 -1.98 12.55
N CYS A 33 14.37 -2.71 11.85
CA CYS A 33 13.96 -3.69 10.83
C CYS A 33 13.08 -4.79 11.43
N PHE A 34 13.50 -5.39 12.55
CA PHE A 34 12.70 -6.39 13.26
C PHE A 34 11.37 -5.84 13.80
N ARG A 35 11.35 -4.58 14.27
CA ARG A 35 10.11 -3.90 14.67
C ARG A 35 9.14 -3.73 13.49
N MET A 36 9.64 -3.37 12.31
CA MET A 36 8.82 -3.24 11.10
C MET A 36 8.25 -4.60 10.63
N ALA A 37 9.01 -5.68 10.80
CA ALA A 37 8.53 -7.04 10.56
C ALA A 37 7.58 -7.58 11.66
N ALA A 38 7.05 -6.71 12.53
CA ALA A 38 6.12 -7.03 13.61
C ALA A 38 6.62 -8.07 14.63
N PHE A 39 7.93 -8.32 14.72
CA PHE A 39 8.49 -9.13 15.79
C PHE A 39 8.32 -8.39 17.12
N LYS A 40 7.67 -9.07 18.08
CA LYS A 40 7.48 -8.54 19.44
C LYS A 40 8.75 -8.79 20.24
N PHE A 41 9.45 -7.72 20.60
CA PHE A 41 10.55 -7.80 21.56
C PHE A 41 9.98 -8.03 22.96
N SER A 42 10.49 -9.04 23.65
CA SER A 42 10.19 -9.26 25.07
C SER A 42 11.30 -8.60 25.90
N ASP A 43 10.95 -7.61 26.73
CA ASP A 43 11.89 -6.92 27.62
C ASP A 43 12.36 -7.79 28.81
N LYS A 44 12.17 -9.10 28.74
CA LYS A 44 12.59 -10.07 29.77
C LYS A 44 13.91 -10.72 29.34
N PRO A 45 15.07 -10.25 29.85
CA PRO A 45 16.37 -10.82 29.48
C PRO A 45 16.53 -12.30 29.86
N ASN A 46 15.75 -12.79 30.84
CA ASN A 46 15.83 -14.16 31.32
C ASN A 46 15.28 -15.22 30.35
N THR A 47 14.52 -14.83 29.32
CA THR A 47 14.02 -15.79 28.33
C THR A 47 15.08 -16.10 27.26
N ILE A 48 15.94 -15.13 26.92
CA ILE A 48 16.91 -15.27 25.82
C ILE A 48 18.04 -16.23 26.18
N ASN A 49 18.54 -16.19 27.43
CA ASN A 49 19.59 -17.11 27.87
C ASN A 49 19.12 -18.58 27.89
N ASN A 50 17.84 -18.82 28.21
CA ASN A 50 17.24 -20.16 28.11
C ASN A 50 17.02 -20.62 26.66
N ILE A 51 16.82 -19.69 25.71
CA ILE A 51 16.71 -20.05 24.29
C ILE A 51 18.09 -20.44 23.76
N ILE A 52 19.14 -19.66 24.08
CA ILE A 52 20.51 -19.93 23.59
C ILE A 52 21.07 -21.23 24.16
N SER A 53 20.81 -21.55 25.44
CA SER A 53 21.20 -22.84 26.02
C SER A 53 20.53 -24.05 25.34
N ASN A 54 19.31 -23.86 24.82
CA ASN A 54 18.56 -24.92 24.15
C ASN A 54 18.93 -25.08 22.65
N ILE A 55 19.64 -24.12 22.05
CA ILE A 55 20.12 -24.25 20.66
C ILE A 55 21.26 -25.27 20.54
N THR A 56 22.00 -25.51 21.63
CA THR A 56 23.03 -26.55 21.70
C THR A 56 22.48 -27.98 21.71
N GLU A 57 21.17 -28.18 21.95
CA GLU A 57 20.46 -29.48 21.86
C GLU A 57 19.85 -29.73 20.47
N THR A 58 20.38 -29.10 19.43
CA THR A 58 19.83 -29.20 18.07
C THR A 58 19.81 -30.62 17.51
N GLU A 59 20.74 -31.49 17.93
CA GLU A 59 20.85 -32.85 17.37
C GLU A 59 19.79 -33.83 17.91
N GLU A 60 19.38 -33.72 19.19
CA GLU A 60 18.28 -34.51 19.76
C GLU A 60 16.90 -33.98 19.34
N ILE A 61 16.76 -32.66 19.16
CA ILE A 61 15.51 -32.07 18.68
C ILE A 61 15.28 -32.43 17.21
N LEU A 62 16.33 -32.46 16.35
CA LEU A 62 16.21 -32.88 14.95
C LEU A 62 15.90 -34.38 14.79
N GLN A 63 16.36 -35.24 15.70
CA GLN A 63 16.07 -36.69 15.64
C GLN A 63 14.62 -37.04 16.03
N ASN A 64 13.94 -36.16 16.78
CA ASN A 64 12.57 -36.36 17.24
C ASN A 64 11.50 -35.66 16.36
N PHE A 65 11.83 -35.29 15.12
CA PHE A 65 10.83 -34.94 14.11
C PHE A 65 10.55 -36.15 13.20
N PRO A 66 9.74 -37.14 13.63
CA PRO A 66 9.15 -38.03 12.66
C PRO A 66 8.28 -37.17 11.75
N ASP A 67 8.31 -37.46 10.45
CA ASP A 67 7.43 -36.87 9.45
C ASP A 67 7.70 -35.46 8.92
N TYR A 68 8.88 -34.84 9.08
CA TYR A 68 9.16 -33.59 8.32
C TYR A 68 8.90 -33.76 6.80
N ALA A 69 9.25 -34.93 6.25
CA ALA A 69 8.98 -35.28 4.86
C ALA A 69 7.49 -35.54 4.55
N ALA A 70 6.68 -35.91 5.54
CA ALA A 70 5.25 -36.15 5.38
C ALA A 70 4.38 -34.93 5.76
N VAL A 71 4.98 -33.84 6.24
CA VAL A 71 4.27 -32.56 6.47
C VAL A 71 3.61 -32.08 5.19
N ASP A 72 4.27 -32.28 4.05
CA ASP A 72 3.76 -31.87 2.74
C ASP A 72 2.69 -32.84 2.19
N ASP A 73 2.63 -34.09 2.68
CA ASP A 73 1.65 -35.09 2.21
C ASP A 73 0.22 -34.76 2.66
N ALA A 74 0.06 -34.11 3.82
CA ALA A 74 -1.23 -33.64 4.31
C ALA A 74 -1.61 -32.25 3.77
N LEU A 75 -0.69 -31.57 3.05
CA LEU A 75 -0.93 -30.25 2.51
C LEU A 75 -1.73 -30.38 1.21
N ILE A 76 -2.99 -29.95 1.24
CA ILE A 76 -3.82 -29.86 0.05
C ILE A 76 -3.28 -28.70 -0.82
N THR A 77 -2.36 -29.01 -1.73
CA THR A 77 -1.73 -28.05 -2.64
C THR A 77 -2.65 -27.63 -3.78
N SER A 78 -3.67 -28.43 -4.06
CA SER A 78 -4.76 -28.07 -4.96
C SER A 78 -6.04 -28.81 -4.59
N SER A 79 -7.13 -28.05 -4.49
CA SER A 79 -8.48 -28.58 -4.49
C SER A 79 -9.19 -28.05 -5.71
N THR A 80 -9.92 -28.89 -6.45
CA THR A 80 -10.77 -28.43 -7.55
C THR A 80 -11.91 -27.59 -6.97
N ARG A 81 -11.84 -26.28 -7.15
CA ARG A 81 -12.90 -25.35 -6.75
C ARG A 81 -13.99 -25.34 -7.82
N THR A 82 -15.25 -25.31 -7.40
CA THR A 82 -16.34 -25.03 -8.32
C THR A 82 -16.43 -23.53 -8.57
N LEU A 83 -17.04 -23.13 -9.69
CA LEU A 83 -17.28 -21.71 -9.98
C LEU A 83 -18.11 -21.04 -8.87
N CYS A 84 -19.04 -21.78 -8.27
CA CYS A 84 -19.85 -21.31 -7.15
C CYS A 84 -19.02 -20.99 -5.92
N ASP A 85 -17.98 -21.79 -5.61
CA ASP A 85 -17.09 -21.52 -4.47
C ASP A 85 -16.26 -20.26 -4.69
N ILE A 86 -15.87 -19.97 -5.93
CA ILE A 86 -15.09 -18.77 -6.28
C ILE A 86 -15.96 -17.51 -6.13
N ILE A 87 -17.21 -17.59 -6.58
CA ILE A 87 -18.19 -16.50 -6.44
C ILE A 87 -18.48 -16.24 -4.96
N ALA A 88 -18.73 -17.29 -4.18
CA ALA A 88 -19.01 -17.17 -2.74
C ALA A 88 -17.88 -16.47 -1.97
N ASP A 89 -16.61 -16.78 -2.26
CA ASP A 89 -15.46 -16.10 -1.63
C ASP A 89 -15.43 -14.61 -1.97
N SER A 90 -15.67 -14.26 -3.24
CA SER A 90 -15.67 -12.86 -3.69
C SER A 90 -16.75 -12.02 -2.98
N LEU A 91 -17.91 -12.62 -2.74
CA LEU A 91 -19.02 -12.00 -1.99
C LEU A 91 -18.77 -11.97 -0.48
N SER A 92 -18.05 -12.96 0.06
CA SER A 92 -17.72 -12.99 1.49
C SER A 92 -16.66 -11.94 1.87
N LEU A 93 -15.68 -11.71 1.00
CA LEU A 93 -14.64 -10.68 1.18
C LEU A 93 -15.22 -9.26 1.17
N THR A 94 -16.32 -9.04 0.45
CA THR A 94 -17.04 -7.75 0.42
C THR A 94 -18.00 -7.54 1.58
N THR A 95 -18.28 -8.57 2.39
CA THR A 95 -19.31 -8.50 3.46
C THR A 95 -18.76 -8.65 4.88
N SER A 96 -17.48 -8.99 5.04
CA SER A 96 -16.83 -9.09 6.36
C SER A 96 -16.00 -7.85 6.70
N ASP A 97 -16.66 -6.69 6.86
CA ASP A 97 -16.14 -5.63 7.73
C ASP A 97 -17.23 -5.24 8.76
N PRO A 98 -17.00 -5.42 10.07
CA PRO A 98 -18.01 -5.23 11.09
C PRO A 98 -17.93 -3.80 11.63
N VAL A 99 -18.78 -2.89 11.14
CA VAL A 99 -19.11 -1.68 11.89
C VAL A 99 -20.61 -1.56 12.00
N GLY A 100 -21.04 -1.53 13.27
CA GLY A 100 -22.40 -1.76 13.67
C GLY A 100 -23.37 -0.63 13.36
N SER A 101 -24.62 -1.05 13.41
CA SER A 101 -25.74 -0.34 14.02
C SER A 101 -26.34 0.88 13.29
N GLU A 102 -27.43 0.52 12.59
CA GLU A 102 -28.79 1.12 12.64
C GLU A 102 -29.14 2.27 11.68
N ARG A 103 -29.93 1.85 10.65
CA ARG A 103 -31.23 2.40 10.20
C ARG A 103 -31.26 3.93 10.03
N GLU A 104 -31.46 4.44 8.81
CA GLU A 104 -32.81 4.56 8.26
C GLU A 104 -32.86 4.41 6.73
N LYS A 105 -34.01 3.89 6.28
CA LYS A 105 -34.36 3.59 4.88
C LYS A 105 -34.33 4.83 4.00
N SER A 106 -33.66 4.74 2.85
CA SER A 106 -34.21 5.31 1.62
C SER A 106 -33.88 4.39 0.46
N ASP A 107 -34.94 3.93 -0.17
CA ASP A 107 -35.01 3.13 -1.38
C ASP A 107 -34.39 3.92 -2.55
N SER A 108 -33.25 3.45 -3.06
CA SER A 108 -32.86 3.62 -4.46
C SER A 108 -31.72 2.66 -4.76
N GLU A 109 -32.01 1.65 -5.57
CA GLU A 109 -31.02 0.77 -6.19
C GLU A 109 -30.10 1.58 -7.11
N GLU A 110 -28.84 1.72 -6.73
CA GLU A 110 -27.69 1.90 -7.61
C GLU A 110 -26.46 1.45 -6.80
N GLU A 111 -25.73 0.45 -7.29
CA GLU A 111 -24.48 -0.03 -6.70
C GLU A 111 -23.48 1.13 -6.62
N ASP A 112 -23.33 1.68 -5.43
CA ASP A 112 -22.35 2.72 -5.12
C ASP A 112 -20.97 2.06 -4.91
N ASP A 113 -20.26 1.90 -6.02
CA ASP A 113 -18.81 1.65 -6.05
C ASP A 113 -18.10 2.89 -5.47
N HIS A 114 -18.11 2.98 -4.14
CA HIS A 114 -17.65 4.18 -3.43
C HIS A 114 -16.12 4.22 -3.36
N LEU A 115 -15.48 4.37 -4.53
CA LEU A 115 -14.17 5.02 -4.58
C LEU A 115 -14.35 6.44 -4.01
N PRO A 116 -13.48 6.90 -3.10
CA PRO A 116 -13.60 8.24 -2.55
C PRO A 116 -13.56 9.25 -3.70
N THR A 117 -14.68 9.94 -3.92
CA THR A 117 -14.82 10.90 -5.01
C THR A 117 -13.80 12.03 -4.81
N PRO A 118 -12.86 12.23 -5.75
CA PRO A 118 -11.84 13.25 -5.60
C PRO A 118 -12.47 14.65 -5.54
N SER A 119 -11.89 15.54 -4.73
CA SER A 119 -12.34 16.93 -4.68
C SER A 119 -12.16 17.62 -6.03
N VAL A 120 -12.97 18.64 -6.30
CA VAL A 120 -12.86 19.40 -7.56
C VAL A 120 -11.48 20.05 -7.72
N SER A 121 -10.83 20.46 -6.63
CA SER A 121 -9.46 20.98 -6.65
C SER A 121 -8.42 19.93 -7.04
N ALA A 122 -8.56 18.69 -6.54
CA ALA A 122 -7.72 17.58 -6.94
C ALA A 122 -7.94 17.24 -8.43
N GLY A 123 -9.19 17.28 -8.90
CA GLY A 123 -9.53 17.13 -10.32
C GLY A 123 -8.82 18.15 -11.22
N LEU A 124 -8.84 19.44 -10.85
CA LEU A 124 -8.15 20.50 -11.60
C LEU A 124 -6.62 20.30 -11.65
N GLN A 125 -6.01 19.82 -10.57
CA GLN A 125 -4.58 19.51 -10.54
C GLN A 125 -4.24 18.37 -11.51
N ILE A 126 -5.03 17.30 -11.51
CA ILE A 126 -4.87 16.16 -12.43
C ILE A 126 -5.02 16.61 -13.88
N MET A 127 -5.99 17.49 -14.17
CA MET A 127 -6.14 18.07 -15.52
C MET A 127 -4.91 18.86 -15.96
N GLY A 128 -4.22 19.54 -15.03
CA GLY A 128 -2.97 20.24 -15.28
C GLY A 128 -1.81 19.31 -15.66
N GLU A 129 -1.72 18.14 -15.02
CA GLU A 129 -0.71 17.11 -15.37
C GLU A 129 -1.02 16.44 -16.72
N LEU A 130 -2.30 16.11 -16.94
CA LEU A 130 -2.76 15.53 -18.20
C LEU A 130 -2.50 16.47 -19.38
N ARG A 131 -2.72 17.78 -19.20
CA ARG A 131 -2.38 18.82 -20.20
C ARG A 131 -0.90 18.79 -20.55
N LYS A 132 0.00 18.73 -19.55
CA LYS A 132 1.46 18.67 -19.77
C LYS A 132 1.86 17.44 -20.57
N LEU A 133 1.29 16.28 -20.23
CA LEU A 133 1.55 15.03 -20.94
C LEU A 133 1.10 15.09 -22.40
N ILE A 134 -0.13 15.51 -22.64
CA ILE A 134 -0.71 15.58 -23.98
C ILE A 134 0.04 16.58 -24.86
N SER A 135 0.54 17.70 -24.31
CA SER A 135 1.38 18.66 -25.03
C SER A 135 2.71 18.09 -25.55
N THR A 136 3.15 16.93 -25.07
CA THR A 136 4.36 16.25 -25.60
C THR A 136 4.08 15.36 -26.81
N MET A 137 2.81 15.14 -27.16
CA MET A 137 2.40 14.22 -28.22
C MET A 137 2.24 14.96 -29.56
N GLU A 138 2.55 14.29 -30.67
CA GLU A 138 2.31 14.85 -32.01
C GLU A 138 0.81 14.91 -32.32
N ASN A 139 0.36 15.99 -32.96
CA ASN A 139 -1.05 16.25 -33.32
C ASN A 139 -2.03 16.31 -32.14
N ALA A 140 -1.58 16.83 -30.99
CA ALA A 140 -2.36 16.87 -29.75
C ALA A 140 -3.45 17.96 -29.67
N GLU A 141 -3.62 18.82 -30.68
CA GLU A 141 -4.51 20.01 -30.64
C GLU A 141 -5.98 19.68 -30.35
N ASP A 142 -6.52 18.64 -30.99
CA ASP A 142 -7.88 18.18 -30.75
C ASP A 142 -8.04 17.67 -29.31
N MET A 143 -7.02 16.94 -28.82
CA MET A 143 -7.02 16.37 -27.48
C MET A 143 -6.90 17.45 -26.39
N LEU A 144 -6.05 18.46 -26.61
CA LEU A 144 -5.95 19.64 -25.73
C LEU A 144 -7.25 20.44 -25.68
N THR A 145 -8.01 20.49 -26.78
CA THR A 145 -9.32 21.13 -26.81
C THR A 145 -10.32 20.42 -25.89
N TYR A 146 -10.34 19.08 -25.87
CA TYR A 146 -11.17 18.32 -24.94
C TYR A 146 -10.75 18.52 -23.48
N VAL A 147 -9.45 18.54 -23.21
CA VAL A 147 -8.87 18.84 -21.89
C VAL A 147 -9.32 20.20 -21.38
N ASN A 148 -9.24 21.24 -22.23
CA ASN A 148 -9.68 22.59 -21.88
C ASN A 148 -11.19 22.65 -21.60
N ARG A 149 -12.00 21.87 -22.31
CA ARG A 149 -13.45 21.81 -22.08
C ARG A 149 -13.79 21.20 -20.72
N ILE A 150 -13.08 20.14 -20.32
CA ILE A 150 -13.24 19.50 -19.01
C ILE A 150 -12.76 20.44 -17.90
N ASP A 151 -11.62 21.11 -18.08
CA ASP A 151 -11.06 22.05 -17.11
C ASP A 151 -12.00 23.25 -16.85
N ASN A 152 -12.63 23.78 -17.91
CA ASN A 152 -13.64 24.83 -17.81
C ASN A 152 -14.92 24.34 -17.10
N PHE A 153 -15.34 23.10 -17.35
CA PHE A 153 -16.49 22.50 -16.67
C PHE A 153 -16.25 22.42 -15.16
N LEU A 154 -15.09 21.90 -14.74
CA LEU A 154 -14.71 21.80 -13.32
C LEU A 154 -14.58 23.18 -12.65
N SER A 155 -14.00 24.14 -13.37
CA SER A 155 -13.86 25.52 -12.88
C SER A 155 -15.21 26.20 -12.65
N THR A 156 -16.16 26.05 -13.58
CA THR A 156 -17.51 26.63 -13.43
C THR A 156 -18.35 25.94 -12.35
N HIS A 157 -18.12 24.66 -12.08
CA HIS A 157 -18.77 23.94 -10.98
C HIS A 157 -18.26 24.43 -9.61
N THR A 158 -16.98 24.80 -9.53
CA THR A 158 -16.39 25.36 -8.30
C THR A 158 -16.97 26.74 -7.97
N THR A 159 -17.12 27.61 -8.98
CA THR A 159 -17.59 29.00 -8.76
C THR A 159 -19.08 29.10 -8.47
N LYS A 160 -19.93 28.22 -9.01
CA LYS A 160 -21.38 28.18 -8.70
C LYS A 160 -21.67 27.88 -7.23
N ASN A 161 -20.78 27.18 -6.55
CA ASN A 161 -20.90 26.85 -5.12
C ASN A 161 -20.38 27.96 -4.19
N LEU A 162 -19.72 28.99 -4.74
CA LEU A 162 -19.28 30.17 -3.99
C LEU A 162 -20.38 31.24 -4.08
N LYS A 163 -21.44 31.11 -3.28
CA LYS A 163 -22.42 32.21 -3.11
C LYS A 163 -21.82 33.29 -2.22
N GLN A 164 -21.73 34.51 -2.73
CA GLN A 164 -21.37 35.68 -1.93
C GLN A 164 -22.44 35.89 -0.85
N SER A 165 -22.04 36.02 0.42
CA SER A 165 -22.96 36.45 1.47
C SER A 165 -23.56 37.81 1.09
N THR A 166 -24.90 37.89 1.07
CA THR A 166 -25.61 39.13 0.77
C THR A 166 -25.40 40.11 1.92
N LEU A 167 -25.23 41.38 1.59
CA LEU A 167 -24.89 42.46 2.52
C LEU A 167 -25.91 42.61 3.67
N ASP A 168 -27.16 42.16 3.45
CA ASP A 168 -28.22 42.08 4.47
C ASP A 168 -27.84 41.21 5.67
N MET A 169 -27.04 40.16 5.45
CA MET A 169 -26.57 39.29 6.51
C MET A 169 -25.50 39.95 7.40
N PHE A 170 -24.84 41.00 6.89
CA PHE A 170 -23.88 41.82 7.63
C PHE A 170 -24.57 42.98 8.37
N LEU A 171 -25.66 43.53 7.81
CA LEU A 171 -26.40 44.64 8.40
C LEU A 171 -27.47 44.22 9.44
N SER A 172 -27.88 42.95 9.46
CA SER A 172 -28.86 42.43 10.44
C SER A 172 -28.25 42.08 11.81
N GLY A 173 -26.95 42.33 12.00
CA GLY A 173 -26.20 42.05 13.23
C GLY A 173 -25.85 43.28 14.09
N GLN A 174 -26.50 44.43 13.86
CA GLN A 174 -26.42 45.62 14.74
C GLN A 174 -27.76 45.90 15.44
#